data_AF-A0A6M4WV36-F1
#
_entry.id   AF-A0A6M4WV36-F1
#
_cell.length_a   1.000
_cell.length_b   1.000
_cell.length_c   1.000
_cell.angle_alpha   90.00
_cell.angle_beta   90.00
_cell.angle_gamma   90.00
#
_symmetry.space_group_name_H-M   'P 1'
#
loop_
_entity.id
_entity.type
_entity.pdbx_description
1 polymer ?
#
loop_
_entity_poly.entity_id
_entity_poly.type
_entity_poly.pdbx_seq_one_letter_code
_entity_poly.pdbx_strand_id
1 'polypeptide(L)'
;MTESEPSASTESEFTDPAAQGQYLTDLDTLTSSGGVDAGAADINGRGFARSVTLSANAAGPVSFAEYNLGRQWRTFSATVGLRDDSPTGGSLTFEVVVDGSKKYGKGIPLGESQEVKVDVTHALRMKLIITYAGQEAGSYYYGSWGDAKLK
;
A
#
# COMPACT_ATOMS: atom_id res chain seq x y z
N MET A 1 1.60 -57.52 30.21
CA MET A 1 2.60 -56.81 29.39
C MET A 1 1.90 -55.61 28.81
N THR A 2 2.56 -54.47 28.94
CA THR A 2 2.10 -53.13 28.63
C THR A 2 1.81 -52.90 27.15
N GLU A 3 0.77 -52.08 26.93
CA GLU A 3 0.40 -51.31 25.73
C GLU A 3 1.59 -50.76 24.93
N SER A 4 1.43 -50.62 23.61
CA SER A 4 1.50 -49.34 22.87
C SER A 4 1.67 -49.57 21.36
N GLU A 5 0.61 -49.33 20.58
CA GLU A 5 0.77 -48.72 19.25
C GLU A 5 1.11 -47.23 19.43
N PRO A 6 1.83 -46.60 18.50
CA PRO A 6 1.60 -45.20 18.23
C PRO A 6 0.96 -45.04 16.85
N SER A 7 -0.29 -44.58 16.87
CA SER A 7 -0.96 -43.89 15.76
C SER A 7 -0.05 -42.79 15.22
N ALA A 8 0.18 -42.81 13.90
CA ALA A 8 0.63 -41.63 13.18
C ALA A 8 -0.49 -40.59 13.23
N SER A 9 -0.40 -39.65 14.17
CA SER A 9 -1.20 -38.44 14.13
C SER A 9 -0.71 -37.61 12.95
N THR A 10 -1.48 -37.61 11.86
CA THR A 10 -1.40 -36.57 10.83
C THR A 10 -1.48 -35.22 11.52
N GLU A 11 -0.35 -34.53 11.54
CA GLU A 11 -0.24 -33.14 11.95
C GLU A 11 -0.94 -32.32 10.86
N SER A 12 -2.24 -32.12 11.02
CA SER A 12 -2.99 -31.16 10.21
C SER A 12 -2.35 -29.80 10.43
N GLU A 13 -1.61 -29.30 9.44
CA GLU A 13 -1.17 -27.91 9.36
C GLU A 13 -2.43 -27.03 9.33
N PHE A 14 -2.93 -26.65 10.51
CA PHE A 14 -3.85 -25.53 10.65
C PHE A 14 -3.05 -24.27 10.29
N THR A 15 -3.04 -23.94 9.01
CA THR A 15 -2.57 -22.63 8.55
C THR A 15 -3.45 -21.60 9.24
N ASP A 16 -2.86 -20.83 10.15
CA ASP A 16 -3.54 -19.74 10.83
C ASP A 16 -4.17 -18.81 9.77
N PRO A 17 -5.51 -18.66 9.72
CA PRO A 17 -6.16 -17.76 8.76
C PRO A 17 -5.69 -16.31 8.91
N ALA A 18 -5.13 -15.92 10.05
CA ALA A 18 -4.54 -14.61 10.28
C ALA A 18 -3.14 -14.41 9.64
N ALA A 19 -2.52 -15.47 9.10
CA ALA A 19 -1.23 -15.38 8.42
C ALA A 19 -1.34 -14.91 6.96
N GLN A 20 -2.53 -14.96 6.36
CA GLN A 20 -2.74 -14.55 4.97
C GLN A 20 -3.12 -13.07 4.91
N GLY A 21 -2.11 -12.22 4.72
CA GLY A 21 -2.34 -10.78 4.51
C GLY A 21 -3.15 -10.51 3.24
N GLN A 22 -3.88 -9.39 3.23
CA GLN A 22 -4.71 -8.95 2.11
C GLN A 22 -4.02 -7.84 1.33
N TYR A 23 -3.87 -7.99 0.01
CA TYR A 23 -3.38 -6.89 -0.83
C TYR A 23 -4.48 -5.84 -1.04
N LEU A 24 -4.08 -4.57 -1.08
CA LEU A 24 -5.04 -3.47 -1.34
C LEU A 24 -5.62 -3.53 -2.76
N THR A 25 -4.91 -4.15 -3.70
CA THR A 25 -5.36 -4.38 -5.08
C THR A 25 -6.52 -5.37 -5.19
N ASP A 26 -6.86 -6.08 -4.12
CA ASP A 26 -8.02 -6.98 -4.01
C ASP A 26 -9.15 -6.36 -3.17
N LEU A 27 -8.98 -5.10 -2.72
CA LEU A 27 -9.98 -4.39 -1.93
C LEU A 27 -10.62 -3.28 -2.76
N ASP A 28 -11.93 -3.13 -2.61
CA ASP A 28 -12.63 -1.98 -3.15
C ASP A 28 -12.28 -0.72 -2.36
N THR A 29 -11.95 0.35 -3.09
CA THR A 29 -11.87 1.68 -2.49
C THR A 29 -13.26 2.19 -2.14
N LEU A 30 -13.39 2.82 -0.98
CA LEU A 30 -14.63 3.53 -0.60
C LEU A 30 -14.80 4.81 -1.40
N THR A 31 -13.74 5.61 -1.44
CA THR A 31 -13.67 6.87 -2.16
C THR A 31 -12.26 7.06 -2.71
N SER A 32 -12.15 7.70 -3.86
CA SER A 32 -10.87 8.12 -4.44
C SER A 32 -11.06 9.42 -5.23
N SER A 33 -9.99 10.21 -5.36
CA SER A 33 -10.03 11.49 -6.08
C SER A 33 -10.06 11.35 -7.61
N GLY A 34 -9.54 10.24 -8.14
CA GLY A 34 -9.39 10.00 -9.57
C GLY A 34 -9.28 8.52 -9.95
N GLY A 35 -9.76 7.62 -9.07
CA GLY A 35 -9.54 6.18 -9.21
C GLY A 35 -8.19 5.71 -8.67
N VAL A 36 -7.98 4.40 -8.75
CA VAL A 36 -6.73 3.72 -8.42
C VAL A 36 -6.31 2.89 -9.62
N ASP A 37 -5.06 3.02 -10.02
CA ASP A 37 -4.41 2.07 -10.92
C ASP A 37 -3.84 0.92 -10.08
N ALA A 38 -4.56 -0.20 -10.06
CA ALA A 38 -4.24 -1.40 -9.28
C ALA A 38 -3.58 -2.44 -10.18
N GLY A 39 -2.32 -2.79 -9.90
CA GLY A 39 -1.57 -3.72 -10.75
C GLY A 39 -0.08 -3.70 -10.51
N ALA A 40 0.68 -4.17 -11.50
CA ALA A 40 2.13 -4.14 -11.42
C ALA A 40 2.66 -2.70 -11.57
N ALA A 41 3.74 -2.39 -10.86
CA ALA A 41 4.45 -1.12 -10.99
C ALA A 41 5.96 -1.32 -10.77
N ASP A 42 6.77 -0.63 -11.57
CA ASP A 42 8.22 -0.53 -11.37
C ASP A 42 8.51 0.73 -10.56
N ILE A 43 9.22 0.58 -9.43
CA ILE A 43 9.56 1.66 -8.51
C ILE A 43 11.05 1.56 -8.21
N ASN A 44 11.81 2.59 -8.57
CA ASN A 44 13.27 2.65 -8.37
C ASN A 44 13.99 1.41 -8.96
N GLY A 45 13.62 1.05 -10.20
CA GLY A 45 14.18 -0.09 -10.92
C GLY A 45 13.74 -1.46 -10.41
N ARG A 46 12.78 -1.53 -9.47
CA ARG A 46 12.25 -2.78 -8.91
C ARG A 46 10.78 -2.95 -9.25
N GLY A 47 10.43 -4.10 -9.83
CA GLY A 47 9.04 -4.48 -10.09
C GLY A 47 8.32 -4.99 -8.84
N PHE A 48 7.09 -4.50 -8.65
CA PHE A 48 6.14 -4.90 -7.62
C PHE A 48 4.85 -5.38 -8.28
N ALA A 49 4.41 -6.60 -7.98
CA ALA A 49 3.30 -7.24 -8.69
C ALA A 49 1.93 -6.72 -8.24
N ARG A 50 1.80 -6.26 -6.98
CA ARG A 50 0.53 -5.89 -6.37
C ARG A 50 0.60 -4.46 -5.80
N SER A 51 0.56 -3.49 -6.69
CA SER A 51 0.75 -2.08 -6.36
C SER A 51 -0.54 -1.28 -6.50
N VAL A 52 -0.68 -0.26 -5.66
CA VAL A 52 -1.74 0.76 -5.75
C VAL A 52 -1.09 2.04 -6.21
N THR A 53 -1.50 2.56 -7.36
CA THR A 53 -0.91 3.77 -7.95
C THR A 53 -1.96 4.87 -8.07
N LEU A 54 -1.57 6.08 -7.65
CA LEU A 54 -2.34 7.31 -7.79
C LEU A 54 -1.57 8.26 -8.70
N SER A 55 -2.29 9.11 -9.43
CA SER A 55 -1.70 10.15 -10.28
C SER A 55 -1.95 11.55 -9.72
N ALA A 56 -0.96 12.42 -9.77
CA ALA A 56 -1.09 13.84 -9.44
C ALA A 56 -0.34 14.72 -10.44
N ASN A 57 -0.79 15.97 -10.62
CA ASN A 57 -0.13 16.99 -11.43
C ASN A 57 -0.39 18.38 -10.84
N ALA A 58 0.11 19.46 -11.44
CA ALA A 58 -0.10 20.80 -10.88
C ALA A 58 -1.59 21.23 -10.78
N ALA A 59 -2.47 20.73 -11.67
CA ALA A 59 -3.90 21.06 -11.65
C ALA A 59 -4.69 20.24 -10.62
N GLY A 60 -4.26 19.01 -10.35
CA GLY A 60 -4.76 18.12 -9.31
C GLY A 60 -3.59 17.66 -8.44
N PRO A 61 -3.06 18.53 -7.56
CA PRO A 61 -1.82 18.26 -6.85
C PRO A 61 -1.99 17.22 -5.74
N VAL A 62 -3.22 16.92 -5.31
CA VAL A 62 -3.50 15.96 -4.25
C VAL A 62 -4.41 14.87 -4.80
N SER A 63 -3.97 13.62 -4.66
CA SER A 63 -4.79 12.44 -4.95
C SER A 63 -4.83 11.49 -3.77
N PHE A 64 -5.96 10.81 -3.59
CA PHE A 64 -6.15 9.87 -2.48
C PHE A 64 -7.01 8.66 -2.84
N ALA A 65 -6.86 7.60 -2.06
CA ALA A 65 -7.75 6.45 -2.02
C ALA A 65 -8.00 6.03 -0.57
N GLU A 66 -9.27 5.83 -0.22
CA GLU A 66 -9.70 5.42 1.11
C GLU A 66 -10.21 3.98 1.12
N TYR A 67 -9.80 3.21 2.13
CA TYR A 67 -10.10 1.80 2.30
C TYR A 67 -10.82 1.57 3.64
N ASN A 68 -11.78 0.64 3.64
CA ASN A 68 -12.40 0.14 4.86
C ASN A 68 -11.54 -0.97 5.43
N LEU A 69 -10.96 -0.74 6.60
CA LEU A 69 -10.18 -1.76 7.31
C LEU A 69 -11.08 -2.68 8.13
N GLY A 70 -12.30 -2.24 8.49
CA GLY A 70 -13.24 -3.06 9.25
C GLY A 70 -12.73 -3.53 10.61
N ARG A 71 -11.70 -2.87 11.17
CA ARG A 71 -11.07 -3.17 12.48
C ARG A 71 -10.41 -4.54 12.60
N GLN A 72 -10.25 -5.27 11.50
CA GLN A 72 -9.71 -6.64 11.52
C GLN A 72 -8.18 -6.70 11.42
N TRP A 73 -7.55 -5.66 10.87
CA TRP A 73 -6.11 -5.61 10.61
C TRP A 73 -5.29 -5.03 11.77
N ARG A 74 -3.96 -5.19 11.70
CA ARG A 74 -2.96 -4.70 12.66
C ARG A 74 -1.86 -3.90 11.99
N THR A 75 -1.44 -4.27 10.79
CA THR A 75 -0.32 -3.65 10.09
C THR A 75 -0.68 -3.39 8.63
N PHE A 76 -0.38 -2.18 8.16
CA PHE A 76 -0.25 -1.87 6.75
C PHE A 76 1.24 -1.82 6.38
N SER A 77 1.63 -2.39 5.25
CA SER A 77 3.00 -2.30 4.73
C SER A 77 3.03 -2.17 3.21
N ALA A 78 3.98 -1.40 2.70
CA ALA A 78 4.23 -1.22 1.27
C ALA A 78 5.66 -0.70 1.03
N THR A 79 6.09 -0.67 -0.23
CA THR A 79 7.21 0.18 -0.66
C THR A 79 6.66 1.41 -1.38
N VAL A 80 6.91 2.61 -0.88
CA VAL A 80 6.48 3.85 -1.54
C VAL A 80 7.56 4.38 -2.48
N GLY A 81 7.12 4.91 -3.61
CA GLY A 81 7.97 5.63 -4.55
C GLY A 81 7.20 6.00 -5.81
N LEU A 82 7.83 6.78 -6.68
CA LEU A 82 7.25 7.11 -7.98
C LEU A 82 7.44 5.91 -8.91
N ARG A 83 6.46 5.67 -9.79
CA ARG A 83 6.61 4.71 -10.89
C ARG A 83 7.69 5.20 -11.84
N ASP A 84 8.51 4.30 -12.35
CA ASP A 84 9.71 4.62 -13.15
C ASP A 84 9.41 5.33 -14.48
N ASP A 85 8.16 5.28 -14.96
CA ASP A 85 7.67 6.00 -16.13
C ASP A 85 7.20 7.44 -15.82
N SER A 86 7.38 7.91 -14.58
CA SER A 86 7.09 9.30 -14.20
C SER A 86 8.12 10.28 -14.79
N PRO A 87 7.76 11.55 -15.02
CA PRO A 87 8.69 12.56 -15.52
C PRO A 87 9.89 12.79 -14.59
N THR A 88 11.06 13.04 -15.19
CA THR A 88 12.30 13.34 -14.48
C THR A 88 12.19 14.56 -13.56
N GLY A 89 12.87 14.53 -12.42
CA GLY A 89 12.84 15.63 -11.44
C GLY A 89 11.56 15.70 -10.61
N GLY A 90 10.63 14.74 -10.80
CA GLY A 90 9.43 14.62 -9.99
C GLY A 90 9.71 14.23 -8.54
N SER A 91 8.88 14.77 -7.64
CA SER A 91 8.83 14.35 -6.25
C SER A 91 7.39 14.36 -5.77
N LEU A 92 6.99 13.32 -5.03
CA LEU A 92 5.67 13.20 -4.43
C LEU A 92 5.81 13.02 -2.92
N THR A 93 4.96 13.72 -2.18
CA THR A 93 4.78 13.44 -0.76
C THR A 93 3.76 12.33 -0.60
N PHE A 94 4.17 11.23 0.01
CA PHE A 94 3.31 10.10 0.35
C PHE A 94 2.86 10.22 1.78
N GLU A 95 1.56 10.09 2.03
CA GLU A 95 1.00 10.06 3.38
C GLU A 95 0.09 8.84 3.57
N VAL A 96 0.12 8.32 4.81
CA VAL A 96 -0.83 7.30 5.28
C VAL A 96 -1.56 7.87 6.48
N VAL A 97 -2.87 8.01 6.35
CA VAL A 97 -3.76 8.51 7.40
C VAL A 97 -4.65 7.36 7.87
N VAL A 98 -4.72 7.14 9.18
CA VAL A 98 -5.47 6.05 9.81
C VAL A 98 -6.45 6.65 10.81
N ASP A 99 -7.75 6.41 10.62
CA ASP A 99 -8.84 7.01 11.41
C ASP A 99 -8.66 8.54 11.61
N GLY A 100 -8.29 9.24 10.52
CA GLY A 100 -8.06 10.69 10.50
C GLY A 100 -6.70 11.15 11.06
N SER A 101 -5.91 10.26 11.66
CA SER A 101 -4.59 10.58 12.20
C SER A 101 -3.48 10.23 11.19
N LYS A 102 -2.63 11.20 10.84
CA LYS A 102 -1.47 10.93 9.98
C LYS A 102 -0.45 10.05 10.71
N LYS A 103 -0.14 8.89 10.13
CA LYS A 103 0.84 7.92 10.65
C LYS A 103 2.14 7.88 9.87
N TYR A 104 2.11 8.26 8.59
CA TYR A 104 3.28 8.38 7.74
C TYR A 104 3.14 9.62 6.85
N GLY A 105 4.26 10.26 6.54
CA GLY A 105 4.32 11.42 5.66
C GLY A 105 5.76 11.67 5.24
N LYS A 106 6.10 11.47 3.95
CA LYS A 106 7.44 11.76 3.44
C LYS A 106 7.44 12.08 1.95
N GLY A 107 8.26 13.04 1.55
CA GLY A 107 8.61 13.30 0.16
C GLY A 107 9.58 12.25 -0.37
N ILE A 108 9.24 11.63 -1.51
CA ILE A 108 10.09 10.68 -2.23
C ILE A 108 10.34 11.25 -3.63
N PRO A 109 11.58 11.53 -4.02
CA PRO A 109 11.90 11.89 -5.41
C PRO A 109 11.87 10.67 -6.33
N LEU A 110 11.74 10.89 -7.63
CA LEU A 110 11.92 9.82 -8.63
C LEU A 110 13.30 9.18 -8.51
N GLY A 111 13.37 7.85 -8.64
CA GLY A 111 14.61 7.09 -8.48
C GLY A 111 14.96 6.78 -7.02
N GLU A 112 14.07 7.08 -6.09
CA GLU A 112 14.16 6.63 -4.70
C GLU A 112 12.90 5.87 -4.29
N SER A 113 13.04 5.05 -3.26
CA SER A 113 11.94 4.26 -2.71
C SER A 113 12.14 4.06 -1.22
N GLN A 114 11.06 3.89 -0.47
CA GLN A 114 11.13 3.60 0.96
C GLN A 114 10.10 2.55 1.37
N GLU A 115 10.52 1.58 2.19
CA GLU A 115 9.59 0.71 2.88
C GLU A 115 8.84 1.46 3.98
N VAL A 116 7.52 1.28 4.01
CA VAL A 116 6.63 1.83 5.01
C VAL A 116 5.93 0.69 5.74
N LYS A 117 5.86 0.81 7.06
CA LYS A 117 5.07 -0.05 7.94
C LYS A 117 4.31 0.83 8.93
N VAL A 118 2.99 0.71 8.93
CA VAL A 118 2.08 1.53 9.75
C VAL A 118 1.21 0.62 10.60
N ASP A 119 1.10 0.96 11.89
CA ASP A 119 0.13 0.33 12.79
C ASP A 119 -1.28 0.80 12.45
N VAL A 120 -2.15 -0.17 12.14
CA VAL A 120 -3.57 0.00 11.84
C VAL A 120 -4.44 -0.83 12.79
N THR A 121 -3.91 -1.18 13.97
CA THR A 121 -4.59 -2.00 14.96
C THR A 121 -5.99 -1.45 15.29
N HIS A 122 -7.00 -2.26 14.98
CA HIS A 122 -8.42 -1.97 15.20
C HIS A 122 -8.93 -0.70 14.51
N ALA A 123 -8.20 -0.20 13.52
CA ALA A 123 -8.58 0.97 12.75
C ALA A 123 -9.78 0.68 11.84
N LEU A 124 -10.65 1.67 11.63
CA LEU A 124 -11.80 1.54 10.75
C LEU A 124 -11.47 1.96 9.32
N ARG A 125 -10.77 3.07 9.14
CA ARG A 125 -10.46 3.68 7.84
C ARG A 125 -8.97 3.90 7.69
N MET A 126 -8.47 3.68 6.48
CA MET A 126 -7.14 4.09 6.07
C MET A 126 -7.23 4.84 4.75
N LYS A 127 -6.52 5.96 4.65
CA LYS A 127 -6.43 6.79 3.46
C LYS A 127 -4.97 6.90 3.03
N LEU A 128 -4.71 6.52 1.79
CA LEU A 128 -3.45 6.75 1.09
C LEU A 128 -3.55 8.07 0.34
N ILE A 129 -2.52 8.90 0.44
CA ILE A 129 -2.49 10.23 -0.20
C ILE A 129 -1.15 10.40 -0.89
N ILE A 130 -1.18 10.94 -2.11
CA ILE A 130 -0.02 11.59 -2.72
C ILE A 130 -0.26 13.09 -2.88
N THR A 131 0.80 13.86 -2.70
CA THR A 131 0.81 15.30 -3.00
C THR A 131 1.98 15.64 -3.90
N TYR A 132 1.69 16.22 -5.06
CA TYR A 132 2.65 16.88 -5.94
C TYR A 132 2.75 18.36 -5.59
N ALA A 133 3.95 18.82 -5.25
CA ALA A 133 4.21 20.22 -4.89
C ALA A 133 4.88 21.02 -6.03
N GLY A 134 5.17 20.38 -7.16
CA GLY A 134 5.78 21.05 -8.31
C GLY A 134 4.77 21.87 -9.11
N GLN A 135 5.30 22.65 -10.05
CA GLN A 135 4.51 23.58 -10.88
C GLN A 135 4.32 23.08 -12.32
N GLU A 136 4.90 21.92 -12.68
CA GLU A 136 4.80 21.38 -14.03
C GLU A 136 3.39 20.83 -14.28
N ALA A 137 2.62 21.56 -15.07
CA ALA A 137 1.22 21.24 -15.34
C ALA A 137 1.04 20.20 -16.47
N GLY A 138 2.03 20.05 -17.35
CA GLY A 138 1.92 19.25 -18.57
C GLY A 138 2.08 17.75 -18.40
N SER A 139 2.35 17.24 -17.19
CA SER A 139 2.63 15.83 -16.97
C SER A 139 2.06 15.31 -15.66
N TYR A 140 1.62 14.05 -15.68
CA TYR A 140 1.20 13.33 -14.48
C TYR A 140 2.41 12.63 -13.85
N TYR A 141 2.44 12.66 -12.52
CA TYR A 141 3.37 11.90 -11.70
C TYR A 141 2.62 10.78 -11.03
N TYR A 142 3.18 9.57 -11.08
CA TYR A 142 2.52 8.35 -10.63
C TYR A 142 3.15 7.91 -9.32
N GLY A 143 2.45 8.14 -8.21
CA GLY A 143 2.91 7.69 -6.89
C GLY A 143 2.33 6.32 -6.58
N SER A 144 3.20 5.36 -6.28
CA SER A 144 2.81 3.97 -6.07
C SER A 144 3.18 3.46 -4.68
N TRP A 145 2.30 2.61 -4.14
CA TRP A 145 2.54 1.76 -2.98
C TRP A 145 2.71 0.32 -3.48
N GLY A 146 3.97 -0.10 -3.66
CA GLY A 146 4.36 -1.42 -4.13
C GLY A 146 4.11 -2.53 -3.10
N ASP A 147 3.53 -3.63 -3.56
CA ASP A 147 3.10 -4.79 -2.76
C ASP A 147 2.32 -4.39 -1.49
N ALA A 148 1.43 -3.40 -1.66
CA ALA A 148 0.64 -2.80 -0.59
C ALA A 148 -0.29 -3.85 0.03
N LYS A 149 -0.07 -4.15 1.31
CA LYS A 149 -0.78 -5.23 2.01
C LYS A 149 -1.14 -4.87 3.45
N LEU A 150 -2.24 -5.46 3.91
CA LEU A 150 -2.72 -5.47 5.27
C LEU A 150 -2.48 -6.84 5.91
N LYS A 151 -2.17 -6.84 7.19
CA LYS A 151 -2.01 -8.02 8.05
C LYS A 151 -2.64 -7.74 9.40
#